data_AF-A0A920L3M5-F1
#
_entry.id   AF-A0A920L3M5-F1
#
_cell.length_a   1.000
_cell.length_b   1.000
_cell.length_c   1.000
_cell.angle_alpha   90.00
_cell.angle_beta   90.00
_cell.angle_gamma   90.00
#
_symmetry.space_group_name_H-M   'P 1'
#
loop_
_entity.id
_entity.type
_entity.pdbx_description
1 polymer ?
#
loop_
_entity_poly.entity_id
_entity_poly.type
_entity_poly.pdbx_seq_one_letter_code
_entity_poly.pdbx_strand_id
1 'polypeptide(L)'
;MINCRADLNQLVPFKYDWAWQKYLDGSANHWMPQEINMTADVALWKSQEGLTPDERTIVMRNLGFFSTADSLVANNLVLAIYRLITNPECRQYILRQSFEEAIHTHAYQYCIESLGMDEGEIFNMYREIPSVAKSIMGSEIYKRDF
;
A
#
# COMPACT_ATOMS: atom_id res chain seq x y z
N MET A 1 4.06 -0.82 24.88
CA MET A 1 3.49 -0.83 23.52
C MET A 1 2.01 -1.21 23.54
N ILE A 2 1.61 -2.34 24.13
CA ILE A 2 0.20 -2.72 24.36
C ILE A 2 -0.20 -2.61 25.85
N ASN A 3 -1.50 -2.51 26.13
CA ASN A 3 -2.09 -2.37 27.48
C ASN A 3 -1.41 -1.31 28.37
N CYS A 4 -0.91 -0.23 27.78
CA CYS A 4 -0.30 0.86 28.54
C CYS A 4 -1.39 1.72 29.22
N ARG A 5 -1.05 2.28 30.39
CA ARG A 5 -1.90 3.23 31.12
C ARG A 5 -1.54 4.69 30.85
N ALA A 6 -0.66 4.95 29.87
CA ALA A 6 -0.28 6.30 29.47
C ALA A 6 -1.47 7.03 28.82
N ASP A 7 -1.56 8.34 29.02
CA ASP A 7 -2.51 9.18 28.30
C ASP A 7 -2.12 9.22 26.81
N LEU A 8 -2.95 8.61 25.97
CA LEU A 8 -2.69 8.48 24.53
C LEU A 8 -2.79 9.80 23.77
N ASN A 9 -3.31 10.86 24.40
CA ASN A 9 -3.41 12.18 23.82
C ASN A 9 -2.16 13.03 24.11
N GLN A 10 -1.30 12.60 25.03
CA GLN A 10 -0.06 13.29 25.37
C GLN A 10 1.11 12.63 24.65
N LEU A 11 1.65 13.30 23.65
CA LEU A 11 2.76 12.78 22.85
C LEU A 11 4.08 12.70 23.63
N VAL A 12 4.25 13.53 24.66
CA VAL A 12 5.48 13.65 25.45
C VAL A 12 5.23 13.33 26.93
N PRO A 13 6.22 12.82 27.67
CA PRO A 13 7.57 12.45 27.22
C PRO A 13 7.60 11.13 26.43
N PHE A 14 8.52 11.03 25.47
CA PHE A 14 8.70 9.80 24.68
C PHE A 14 9.24 8.65 25.52
N LYS A 15 8.71 7.45 25.28
CA LYS A 15 9.23 6.19 25.83
C LYS A 15 9.97 5.38 24.77
N TYR A 16 9.54 5.47 23.52
CA TYR A 16 10.09 4.72 22.39
C TYR A 16 10.67 5.66 21.33
N ASP A 17 11.90 6.15 21.56
CA ASP A 17 12.57 7.07 20.63
C ASP A 17 12.71 6.50 19.21
N TRP A 18 12.86 5.17 19.09
CA TRP A 18 12.92 4.51 17.79
C TRP A 18 11.64 4.71 16.96
N ALA A 19 10.47 4.75 17.61
CA ALA A 19 9.18 4.92 16.93
C ALA A 19 9.03 6.35 16.42
N TRP A 20 9.43 7.32 17.26
CA TRP A 20 9.48 8.71 16.87
C TRP A 20 10.48 8.95 15.72
N GLN A 21 11.67 8.35 15.79
CA GLN A 21 12.66 8.46 14.71
C GLN A 21 12.11 7.89 13.40
N LYS A 22 11.39 6.76 13.44
CA LYS A 22 10.76 6.18 12.24
C LYS A 22 9.69 7.08 11.63
N TYR A 23 8.91 7.77 12.47
CA TYR A 23 7.98 8.80 12.01
C TYR A 23 8.70 9.96 11.30
N LEU A 24 9.83 10.44 11.84
CA LEU A 24 10.62 11.49 11.22
C LEU A 24 11.24 11.02 9.89
N ASP A 25 11.84 9.82 9.88
CA ASP A 25 12.44 9.23 8.68
C ASP A 25 11.40 9.09 7.56
N GLY A 26 10.21 8.52 7.86
CA GLY A 26 9.12 8.39 6.90
C GLY A 26 8.61 9.74 6.39
N SER A 27 8.48 10.72 7.30
CA SER A 27 8.07 12.08 6.92
C SER A 27 9.07 12.78 6.00
N ALA A 28 10.37 12.55 6.20
CA ALA A 28 11.43 13.08 5.34
C ALA A 28 11.45 12.43 3.95
N ASN A 29 10.89 11.22 3.82
CA ASN A 29 10.77 10.48 2.55
C ASN A 29 9.46 10.78 1.81
N HIS A 30 8.90 11.97 1.95
CA HIS A 30 7.70 12.34 1.21
C HIS A 30 7.94 12.39 -0.30
N TRP A 31 7.01 11.82 -1.06
CA TRP A 31 6.95 11.84 -2.51
C TRP A 31 5.49 11.75 -2.96
N MET A 32 5.24 12.07 -4.23
CA MET A 32 3.94 11.89 -4.88
C MET A 32 4.10 11.17 -6.23
N PRO A 33 3.17 10.28 -6.63
CA PRO A 33 3.31 9.54 -7.88
C PRO A 33 3.48 10.39 -9.12
N GLN A 34 2.82 11.55 -9.15
CA GLN A 34 2.89 12.53 -10.24
C GLN A 34 4.28 13.12 -10.46
N GLU A 35 5.18 13.00 -9.48
CA GLU A 35 6.57 13.45 -9.62
C GLU A 35 7.36 12.53 -10.57
N ILE A 36 6.85 11.33 -10.87
CA ILE A 36 7.47 10.35 -11.77
C ILE A 36 6.91 10.51 -13.18
N ASN A 37 7.79 10.81 -14.14
CA ASN A 37 7.42 10.97 -15.55
C ASN A 37 7.25 9.62 -16.24
N MET A 38 6.03 9.32 -16.69
CA MET A 38 5.66 8.06 -17.36
C MET A 38 5.75 8.09 -18.90
N THR A 39 6.29 9.16 -19.51
CA THR A 39 6.24 9.34 -20.98
C THR A 39 6.93 8.20 -21.73
N ALA A 40 8.10 7.75 -21.25
CA ALA A 40 8.84 6.67 -21.88
C ALA A 40 8.10 5.32 -21.74
N ASP A 41 7.60 5.04 -20.54
CA ASP A 41 6.82 3.84 -20.22
C ASP A 41 5.54 3.76 -21.06
N VAL A 42 4.84 4.87 -21.26
CA VAL A 42 3.65 4.95 -22.12
C VAL A 42 4.01 4.66 -23.58
N ALA A 43 5.13 5.21 -24.09
CA ALA A 43 5.58 4.95 -25.44
C ALA A 43 5.95 3.46 -25.63
N LEU A 44 6.67 2.88 -24.66
CA LEU A 44 7.03 1.47 -24.66
C LEU A 44 5.79 0.57 -24.59
N TRP A 45 4.84 0.88 -23.71
CA TRP A 45 3.61 0.12 -23.53
C TRP A 45 2.71 0.15 -24.76
N LYS A 46 2.66 1.27 -25.51
CA LYS A 46 1.87 1.37 -26.74
C LYS A 46 2.55 0.75 -27.97
N SER A 47 3.87 0.58 -27.94
CA SER A 47 4.61 -0.03 -29.04
C SER A 47 4.32 -1.53 -29.16
N GLN A 48 4.00 -1.99 -30.38
CA GLN A 48 3.80 -3.42 -30.67
C GLN A 48 5.08 -4.24 -30.51
N GLU A 49 6.24 -3.62 -30.72
CA GLU A 49 7.57 -4.24 -30.58
C GLU A 49 8.23 -3.93 -29.22
N GLY A 50 7.55 -3.17 -28.35
CA GLY A 50 8.12 -2.69 -27.09
C GLY A 50 8.27 -3.77 -26.01
N LEU A 51 7.22 -4.57 -25.81
CA LEU A 51 7.19 -5.65 -24.83
C LEU A 51 6.53 -6.88 -25.44
N THR A 52 7.11 -8.04 -25.14
CA THR A 52 6.53 -9.35 -25.46
C THR A 52 5.22 -9.58 -24.69
N PRO A 53 4.36 -10.51 -25.13
CA PRO A 53 3.13 -10.85 -24.41
C PRO A 53 3.39 -11.32 -22.97
N ASP A 54 4.48 -12.05 -22.73
CA ASP A 54 4.82 -12.56 -21.40
C ASP A 54 5.25 -11.42 -20.46
N GLU A 55 6.04 -10.47 -20.94
CA GLU A 55 6.44 -9.28 -20.17
C GLU A 55 5.23 -8.43 -19.80
N ARG A 56 4.29 -8.21 -20.75
CA ARG A 56 3.04 -7.50 -20.49
C ARG A 56 2.20 -8.21 -19.42
N THR A 57 2.12 -9.53 -19.51
CA THR A 57 1.40 -10.35 -18.53
C THR A 57 1.99 -10.21 -17.14
N ILE A 58 3.32 -10.17 -17.01
CA ILE A 58 4.00 -9.96 -15.74
C ILE A 58 3.66 -8.58 -15.15
N VAL A 59 3.72 -7.52 -15.97
CA VAL A 59 3.39 -6.15 -15.51
C VAL A 59 1.94 -6.08 -15.04
N MET A 60 0.98 -6.56 -15.84
CA MET A 60 -0.44 -6.51 -15.49
C MET A 60 -0.74 -7.31 -14.20
N ARG A 61 -0.20 -8.52 -14.06
CA ARG A 61 -0.40 -9.34 -12.86
C ARG A 61 0.23 -8.74 -11.61
N ASN A 62 1.39 -8.09 -11.73
CA ASN A 62 2.00 -7.38 -10.61
C ASN A 62 1.12 -6.19 -10.18
N LEU A 63 0.69 -5.35 -11.13
CA LEU A 63 -0.18 -4.21 -10.84
C LEU A 63 -1.52 -4.66 -10.22
N GLY A 64 -2.13 -5.73 -10.75
CA GLY A 64 -3.37 -6.29 -10.20
C GLY A 64 -3.23 -6.87 -8.79
N PHE A 65 -2.07 -7.46 -8.47
CA PHE A 65 -1.79 -7.93 -7.11
C PHE A 65 -1.58 -6.76 -6.14
N PHE A 66 -0.64 -5.85 -6.45
CA PHE A 66 -0.23 -4.80 -5.52
C PHE A 66 -1.30 -3.72 -5.29
N SER A 67 -2.06 -3.37 -6.33
CA SER A 67 -3.17 -2.40 -6.21
C SER A 67 -4.19 -2.79 -5.14
N THR A 68 -4.42 -4.09 -4.93
CA THR A 68 -5.32 -4.58 -3.88
C THR A 68 -4.59 -4.88 -2.57
N ALA A 69 -3.36 -5.41 -2.64
CA ALA A 69 -2.60 -5.80 -1.45
C ALA A 69 -2.34 -4.63 -0.50
N ASP A 70 -1.96 -3.46 -1.00
CA ASP A 70 -1.62 -2.30 -0.14
C ASP A 70 -2.85 -1.71 0.54
N SER A 71 -4.01 -1.76 -0.12
CA SER A 71 -5.29 -1.42 0.51
C SER A 71 -5.61 -2.35 1.70
N LEU A 72 -5.26 -3.64 1.63
CA LEU A 72 -5.44 -4.57 2.74
C LEU A 72 -4.49 -4.28 3.90
N VAL A 73 -3.23 -3.94 3.61
CA VAL A 73 -2.25 -3.53 4.63
C VAL A 73 -2.73 -2.26 5.34
N ALA A 74 -3.15 -1.24 4.58
CA ALA A 74 -3.69 0.00 5.13
C ALA A 74 -4.90 -0.26 6.05
N ASN A 75 -5.85 -1.09 5.60
CA ASN A 75 -7.02 -1.46 6.39
C ASN A 75 -6.63 -2.17 7.70
N ASN A 76 -5.66 -3.09 7.65
CA ASN A 76 -5.19 -3.79 8.85
C ASN A 76 -4.47 -2.84 9.83
N LEU A 77 -3.67 -1.90 9.34
CA LEU A 77 -3.01 -0.90 10.18
C LEU A 77 -4.02 -0.04 10.94
N VAL A 78 -5.05 0.47 10.25
CA VAL A 78 -6.04 1.38 10.81
C VAL A 78 -7.11 0.66 11.65
N LEU A 79 -7.65 -0.45 11.16
CA LEU A 79 -8.80 -1.11 11.77
C LEU A 79 -8.42 -2.09 12.88
N ALA A 80 -7.25 -2.73 12.78
CA ALA A 80 -6.79 -3.73 13.75
C ALA A 80 -5.64 -3.21 14.63
N ILE A 81 -4.50 -2.87 14.02
CA ILE A 81 -3.26 -2.60 14.76
C ILE A 81 -3.36 -1.32 15.60
N TYR A 82 -3.86 -0.22 15.02
CA TYR A 82 -3.92 1.08 15.69
C TYR A 82 -4.69 1.04 17.01
N ARG A 83 -5.77 0.22 17.06
CA ARG A 83 -6.59 0.03 18.26
C ARG A 83 -5.83 -0.67 19.39
N LEU A 84 -4.98 -1.65 19.05
CA LEU A 84 -4.24 -2.47 20.03
C LEU A 84 -3.01 -1.75 20.58
N ILE A 85 -2.38 -0.89 19.76
CA ILE A 85 -1.25 -0.08 20.20
C ILE A 85 -1.76 1.05 21.09
N THR A 86 -1.30 1.03 22.34
CA THR A 86 -1.64 2.00 23.40
C THR A 86 -0.42 2.82 23.74
N ASN A 87 0.22 3.41 22.73
CA ASN A 87 1.34 4.32 22.91
C ASN A 87 1.33 5.41 21.81
N PRO A 88 1.45 6.70 22.17
CA PRO A 88 1.23 7.80 21.25
C PRO A 88 2.29 7.91 20.15
N GLU A 89 3.58 7.75 20.44
CA GLU A 89 4.65 7.83 19.45
C GLU A 89 4.60 6.64 18.45
N CYS A 90 4.26 5.44 18.90
CA CYS A 90 3.99 4.33 17.98
C CYS A 90 2.75 4.59 17.11
N ARG A 91 1.68 5.19 17.66
CA ARG A 91 0.49 5.56 16.90
C ARG A 91 0.82 6.60 15.82
N GLN A 92 1.67 7.58 16.11
CA GLN A 92 2.10 8.55 15.11
C GLN A 92 2.82 7.90 13.93
N TYR A 93 3.70 6.92 14.19
CA TYR A 93 4.34 6.19 13.10
C TYR A 93 3.34 5.35 12.30
N ILE A 94 2.37 4.70 12.95
CA ILE A 94 1.31 3.94 12.23
C ILE A 94 0.50 4.86 11.31
N LEU A 95 0.16 6.07 11.74
CA LEU A 95 -0.53 7.04 10.88
C LEU A 95 0.30 7.40 9.66
N ARG A 96 1.62 7.60 9.83
CA ARG A 96 2.52 7.86 8.72
C ARG A 96 2.60 6.67 7.76
N GLN A 97 2.73 5.45 8.28
CA GLN A 97 2.75 4.24 7.47
C GLN A 97 1.43 4.05 6.71
N SER A 98 0.27 4.25 7.37
CA SER A 98 -1.03 4.15 6.71
C SER A 98 -1.19 5.19 5.58
N PHE A 99 -0.61 6.37 5.74
CA PHE A 99 -0.56 7.37 4.66
C PHE A 99 0.36 6.94 3.52
N GLU A 100 1.50 6.30 3.81
CA GLU A 100 2.39 5.74 2.79
C GLU A 100 1.69 4.65 1.96
N GLU A 101 0.93 3.75 2.59
CA GLU A 101 0.13 2.75 1.84
C GLU A 101 -0.94 3.39 0.94
N ALA A 102 -1.48 4.55 1.35
CA ALA A 102 -2.39 5.31 0.50
C ALA A 102 -1.66 5.94 -0.70
N ILE A 103 -0.42 6.41 -0.52
CA ILE A 103 0.44 6.87 -1.61
C ILE A 103 0.78 5.71 -2.55
N HIS A 104 1.10 4.52 -2.03
CA HIS A 104 1.35 3.34 -2.87
C HIS A 104 0.12 2.98 -3.72
N THR A 105 -1.06 2.94 -3.10
CA THR A 105 -2.32 2.71 -3.82
C THR A 105 -2.55 3.77 -4.92
N HIS A 106 -2.28 5.04 -4.61
CA HIS A 106 -2.33 6.13 -5.58
C HIS A 106 -1.30 5.96 -6.71
N ALA A 107 -0.11 5.45 -6.42
CA ALA A 107 0.90 5.20 -7.43
C ALA A 107 0.46 4.14 -8.44
N TYR A 108 -0.19 3.06 -7.97
CA TYR A 108 -0.73 2.05 -8.88
C TYR A 108 -1.84 2.62 -9.76
N GLN A 109 -2.75 3.42 -9.20
CA GLN A 109 -3.77 4.12 -9.99
C GLN A 109 -3.13 5.01 -11.06
N TYR A 110 -2.14 5.82 -10.69
CA TYR A 110 -1.42 6.68 -11.62
C TYR A 110 -0.76 5.90 -12.77
N CYS A 111 -0.14 4.75 -12.48
CA CYS A 111 0.42 3.86 -13.49
C CYS A 111 -0.66 3.28 -14.43
N ILE A 112 -1.76 2.76 -13.87
CA ILE A 112 -2.87 2.15 -14.62
C ILE A 112 -3.50 3.19 -15.56
N GLU A 113 -3.81 4.39 -15.05
CA GLU A 113 -4.34 5.50 -15.83
C GLU A 113 -3.36 5.95 -16.93
N SER A 114 -2.09 6.14 -16.59
CA SER A 114 -1.06 6.60 -17.53
C SER A 114 -0.90 5.63 -18.71
N LEU A 115 -0.88 4.32 -18.42
CA LEU A 115 -0.71 3.27 -19.42
C LEU A 115 -2.01 2.99 -20.21
N GLY A 116 -3.14 3.57 -19.81
CA GLY A 116 -4.45 3.38 -20.44
C GLY A 116 -4.96 1.94 -20.30
N MET A 117 -4.71 1.32 -19.14
CA MET A 117 -5.18 -0.03 -18.81
C MET A 117 -6.65 -0.01 -18.36
N ASP A 118 -7.33 -1.15 -18.43
CA ASP A 118 -8.67 -1.31 -17.87
C ASP A 118 -8.56 -1.44 -16.34
N GLU A 119 -9.00 -0.39 -15.63
CA GLU A 119 -9.01 -0.36 -14.17
C GLU A 119 -9.84 -1.52 -13.58
N GLY A 120 -11.00 -1.82 -14.18
CA GLY A 120 -11.88 -2.89 -13.70
C GLY A 120 -11.21 -4.25 -13.79
N GLU A 121 -10.50 -4.53 -14.88
CA GLU A 121 -9.73 -5.77 -15.04
C GLU A 121 -8.62 -5.86 -13.99
N ILE A 122 -7.80 -4.82 -13.84
CA ILE A 122 -6.62 -4.82 -12.96
C ILE A 122 -7.03 -4.93 -11.48
N PHE A 123 -7.97 -4.09 -11.02
CA PHE A 123 -8.42 -4.11 -9.62
C PHE A 123 -9.23 -5.36 -9.27
N ASN A 124 -9.82 -6.07 -10.24
CA ASN A 124 -10.57 -7.31 -9.97
C ASN A 124 -9.72 -8.58 -10.10
N MET A 125 -8.46 -8.49 -10.52
CA MET A 125 -7.56 -9.66 -10.67
C MET A 125 -7.42 -10.49 -9.40
N TYR A 126 -7.52 -9.88 -8.21
CA TYR A 126 -7.46 -10.62 -6.95
C TYR A 126 -8.65 -11.58 -6.72
N ARG A 127 -9.75 -11.40 -7.46
CA ARG A 127 -10.90 -12.31 -7.45
C ARG A 127 -10.86 -13.29 -8.62
N GLU A 128 -10.33 -12.87 -9.75
CA GLU A 128 -10.40 -13.62 -11.02
C GLU A 128 -9.20 -14.55 -11.25
N ILE A 129 -8.01 -14.18 -10.76
CA ILE A 129 -6.79 -14.98 -10.98
C ILE A 129 -6.52 -15.84 -9.73
N PRO A 130 -6.60 -17.19 -9.83
CA PRO A 130 -6.48 -18.07 -8.67
C PRO A 130 -5.16 -17.93 -7.89
N SER A 131 -4.04 -17.62 -8.56
CA SER A 131 -2.75 -17.44 -7.90
C SER A 131 -2.69 -16.13 -7.09
N VAL A 132 -3.23 -15.04 -7.64
CA VAL A 132 -3.33 -13.73 -6.95
C VAL A 132 -4.30 -13.86 -5.78
N ALA A 133 -5.46 -14.46 -6.03
CA ALA A 133 -6.49 -14.73 -5.04
C ALA A 133 -5.98 -15.60 -3.90
N LYS A 134 -5.25 -16.70 -4.19
CA LYS A 134 -4.68 -17.57 -3.16
C LYS A 134 -3.62 -16.87 -2.32
N SER A 135 -2.81 -15.99 -2.89
CA SER A 135 -1.81 -15.23 -2.13
C SER A 135 -2.47 -14.21 -1.20
N ILE A 136 -3.54 -13.55 -1.67
CA ILE A 136 -4.28 -12.55 -0.88
C ILE A 136 -5.22 -13.20 0.15
N MET A 137 -5.89 -14.30 -0.21
CA MET A 137 -6.82 -15.02 0.67
C MET A 137 -6.16 -16.11 1.54
N GLY A 138 -4.93 -16.52 1.21
CA GLY A 138 -4.15 -17.51 1.96
C GLY A 138 -3.75 -17.01 3.35
N SER A 139 -3.82 -15.69 3.59
CA SER A 139 -4.06 -15.17 4.93
C SER A 139 -5.53 -15.38 5.29
N GLU A 140 -5.87 -16.56 5.83
CA GLU A 140 -7.20 -16.92 6.36
C GLU A 140 -7.79 -15.92 7.39
N ILE A 141 -7.01 -14.91 7.77
CA ILE A 141 -7.32 -13.83 8.70
C ILE A 141 -8.44 -12.90 8.17
N TYR A 142 -8.66 -12.81 6.86
CA TYR A 142 -9.62 -11.85 6.26
C TYR A 142 -11.00 -12.44 5.92
N LYS A 143 -11.27 -13.73 6.21
CA LYS A 143 -12.58 -14.36 5.96
C LYS A 143 -13.54 -14.35 7.15
N ARG A 144 -13.10 -13.83 8.30
CA ARG A 144 -13.95 -13.64 9.48
C ARG A 144 -14.07 -12.15 9.74
N ASP A 145 -15.31 -11.69 9.77
CA ASP A 145 -15.76 -10.36 10.23
C ASP A 145 -15.84 -9.26 9.16
N PHE A 146 -16.63 -9.54 8.12
CA PHE A 146 -17.66 -8.62 7.61
C PHE A 146 -18.95 -9.39 7.32
#